data_AF-A0A3N5F598-F1
#
_entry.id   AF-A0A3N5F598-F1
#
_cell.length_a   1.000
_cell.length_b   1.000
_cell.length_c   1.000
_cell.angle_alpha   90.00
_cell.angle_beta   90.00
_cell.angle_gamma   90.00
#
_symmetry.space_group_name_H-M   'P 1'
#
loop_
_entity.id
_entity.type
_entity.pdbx_description
1 polymer ?
#
loop_
_entity_poly.entity_id
_entity_poly.type
_entity_poly.pdbx_seq_one_letter_code
_entity_poly.pdbx_strand_id
1 'polypeptide(L)' 'MSEFIVDKIEAFAEALLPSLGLELVEVQFRREGHGWVLRLFIDKEGGVSLDDCTEVSREVSRFLDVEDLI' A
#
# COMPACT_ATOMS: atom_id res chain seq x y z
N MET A 1 14.54 5.82 -8.19
CA MET A 1 13.84 4.60 -8.68
C MET A 1 12.89 4.07 -7.62
N SER A 2 13.36 3.81 -6.39
CA SER A 2 12.46 3.47 -5.27
C SER A 2 11.51 4.61 -4.89
N GLU A 3 11.97 5.86 -4.92
CA GLU A 3 11.17 7.06 -4.60
C GLU A 3 9.94 7.19 -5.52
N PHE A 4 10.12 7.01 -6.83
CA PHE A 4 9.01 7.01 -7.80
C PHE A 4 7.94 5.92 -7.53
N ILE A 5 8.38 4.74 -7.08
CA ILE A 5 7.46 3.65 -6.74
C ILE A 5 6.65 4.01 -5.49
N VAL A 6 7.32 4.58 -4.48
CA VAL A 6 6.65 5.06 -3.27
C VAL A 6 5.63 6.13 -3.61
N ASP A 7 6.00 7.17 -4.37
CA ASP A 7 5.10 8.26 -4.73
C ASP A 7 3.84 7.77 -5.47
N LYS A 8 4.00 6.82 -6.40
CA LYS A 8 2.86 6.24 -7.14
C LYS A 8 1.94 5.44 -6.23
N ILE A 9 2.51 4.61 -5.35
CA ILE A 9 1.73 3.75 -4.45
C ILE A 9 1.05 4.59 -3.38
N GLU A 10 1.72 5.62 -2.87
CA GLU A 10 1.18 6.58 -1.92
C GLU A 10 -0.02 7.30 -2.54
N ALA A 11 0.12 7.88 -3.73
CA ALA A 11 -0.99 8.54 -4.42
C ALA A 11 -2.18 7.59 -4.70
N PHE A 12 -1.91 6.33 -5.06
CA PHE A 12 -2.95 5.32 -5.23
C PHE A 12 -3.64 4.97 -3.91
N ALA A 13 -2.86 4.73 -2.85
CA ALA A 13 -3.38 4.36 -1.54
C ALA A 13 -4.17 5.51 -0.89
N GLU A 14 -3.70 6.76 -1.00
CA GLU A 14 -4.43 7.95 -0.54
C GLU A 14 -5.81 8.08 -1.20
N ALA A 15 -5.94 7.69 -2.48
CA ALA A 15 -7.22 7.70 -3.18
C ALA A 15 -8.12 6.50 -2.81
N LEU A 16 -7.53 5.32 -2.61
CA LEU A 16 -8.26 4.08 -2.34
C LEU A 16 -8.78 3.99 -0.90
N LEU A 17 -7.89 4.21 0.08
CA LEU A 17 -8.15 3.90 1.49
C LEU A 17 -9.37 4.62 2.09
N PRO A 18 -9.67 5.89 1.77
CA PRO A 18 -10.87 6.55 2.29
C PRO A 18 -12.18 5.84 1.93
N SER A 19 -12.24 5.21 0.75
CA SER A 19 -13.42 4.44 0.32
C SER A 19 -13.63 3.16 1.13
N LEU A 20 -12.58 2.68 1.78
CA LEU A 20 -12.58 1.53 2.69
C LEU A 20 -12.71 1.95 4.16
N GLY A 21 -12.81 3.26 4.44
CA GLY A 21 -12.80 3.81 5.79
C GLY A 21 -11.45 3.67 6.48
N LEU A 22 -10.36 3.67 5.70
CA LEU A 22 -8.98 3.56 6.15
C LEU A 22 -8.22 4.86 5.87
N GLU A 23 -7.15 5.09 6.62
CA GLU A 23 -6.23 6.21 6.42
C GLU A 23 -4.82 5.69 6.14
N LEU A 24 -4.11 6.35 5.22
CA LEU A 24 -2.71 6.07 4.97
C LEU A 24 -1.85 6.78 6.01
N VAL A 25 -0.91 6.06 6.62
CA VAL A 25 0.07 6.63 7.55
C VAL A 25 1.42 6.81 6.86
N GLU A 26 1.91 5.78 6.17
CA GLU A 26 3.21 5.80 5.51
C GLU A 26 3.33 4.67 4.46
N VAL A 27 4.12 4.90 3.41
CA VAL A 27 4.56 3.88 2.44
C VAL A 27 6.08 3.76 2.46
N GLN A 28 6.59 2.52 2.50
CA GLN A 28 8.02 2.24 2.43
C GLN A 28 8.32 1.20 1.36
N PHE A 29 9.35 1.45 0.54
CA PHE A 29 9.88 0.48 -0.39
C PHE A 29 11.39 0.33 -0.21
N ARG A 30 11.82 -0.78 0.40
CA ARG A 30 13.22 -0.99 0.81
C ARG A 30 13.67 -2.41 0.51
N ARG A 31 14.98 -2.58 0.33
CA ARG A 31 15.60 -3.90 0.13
C ARG A 31 15.92 -4.51 1.49
N GLU A 32 15.29 -5.64 1.78
CA GLU A 32 15.54 -6.47 2.96
C GLU A 32 16.31 -7.74 2.56
N GLY A 33 16.69 -8.58 3.52
CA GLY A 33 17.57 -9.74 3.28
C GLY A 33 17.06 -10.73 2.22
N HIS A 34 15.75 -10.73 1.97
CA HIS A 34 15.07 -11.68 1.08
C HIS A 34 14.64 -11.08 -0.26
N GLY A 35 14.82 -9.76 -0.48
CA GLY A 35 14.34 -9.07 -1.67
C GLY A 35 13.84 -7.65 -1.39
N TRP A 36 13.11 -7.08 -2.34
CA TRP A 36 12.42 -5.82 -2.16
C TRP A 36 11.12 -6.03 -1.38
N VAL A 37 10.87 -5.17 -0.40
CA VAL A 37 9.67 -5.19 0.43
C VAL A 37 8.97 -3.84 0.30
N LEU A 38 7.70 -3.91 -0.12
CA LEU A 38 6.75 -2.81 -0.05
C LEU A 38 5.93 -2.95 1.23
N ARG A 39 5.89 -1.91 2.05
CA ARG A 39 5.14 -1.87 3.30
C ARG A 39 4.24 -0.64 3.31
N LEU A 40 2.95 -0.86 3.54
CA LEU A 40 1.96 0.19 3.76
C LEU A 40 1.55 0.15 5.23
N PHE A 41 1.55 1.32 5.86
CA PHE A 41 1.02 1.52 7.20
C PHE A 41 -0.35 2.18 7.07
N ILE A 42 -1.37 1.53 7.61
CA ILE A 42 -2.76 1.98 7.53
C ILE A 42 -3.35 2.06 8.93
N ASP A 43 -4.31 2.97 9.11
CA ASP A 43 -5.07 3.12 10.35
C ASP A 43 -6.58 3.20 10.08
N LYS A 44 -7.38 2.97 11.12
CA LYS A 44 -8.84 3.00 11.11
C LYS A 44 -9.37 3.35 12.49
N GLU A 45 -10.35 4.25 12.55
CA GLU A 45 -11.08 4.47 13.80
C GLU A 45 -11.78 3.18 14.23
N GLY A 46 -11.46 2.69 15.43
CA GLY A 46 -11.95 1.39 15.94
C GLY A 46 -11.03 0.20 15.65
N GLY A 47 -9.91 0.42 14.96
CA GLY A 47 -8.86 -0.57 14.71
C GLY A 47 -8.95 -1.22 13.33
N VAL A 48 -7.78 -1.60 12.81
CA VAL A 48 -7.63 -2.29 11.53
C VAL A 48 -7.78 -3.80 11.74
N SER A 49 -8.67 -4.43 10.96
CA SER A 49 -8.84 -5.88 10.96
C SER A 49 -7.92 -6.57 9.93
N LEU A 50 -7.77 -7.89 10.04
CA LEU A 50 -7.03 -8.67 9.05
C LEU A 50 -7.69 -8.65 7.66
N ASP A 51 -9.02 -8.51 7.62
CA ASP A 51 -9.77 -8.41 6.37
C ASP A 51 -9.51 -7.07 5.68
N ASP A 52 -9.42 -5.98 6.43
CA ASP A 52 -9.01 -4.66 5.90
C ASP A 52 -7.61 -4.77 5.24
N CYS A 53 -6.63 -5.37 5.93
CA CYS A 53 -5.29 -5.60 5.38
C CYS A 53 -5.32 -6.46 4.12
N THR A 54 -6.16 -7.50 4.09
CA THR A 54 -6.29 -8.41 2.95
C THR A 54 -6.85 -7.69 1.73
N GLU A 55 -7.87 -6.86 1.93
CA GLU A 55 -8.49 -6.10 0.83
C GLU A 55 -7.52 -5.06 0.26
N VAL A 56 -6.86 -4.29 1.11
CA VAL A 56 -5.83 -3.32 0.69
C VAL A 56 -4.71 -4.03 -0.06
N SER A 57 -4.22 -5.17 0.43
CA SER A 57 -3.19 -5.94 -0.25
C SER A 57 -3.61 -6.37 -1.66
N ARG A 58 -4.88 -6.77 -1.85
CA ARG A 58 -5.38 -7.20 -3.17
C ARG A 58 -5.48 -6.04 -4.16
N GLU A 59 -5.96 -4.89 -3.71
CA GLU A 59 -6.09 -3.69 -4.53
C GLU A 59 -4.71 -3.16 -4.94
N VAL A 60 -3.77 -3.08 -4.00
CA VAL A 60 -2.39 -2.66 -4.27
C VAL A 60 -1.69 -3.63 -5.22
N SER A 61 -1.84 -4.95 -5.04
CA SER A 61 -1.30 -5.93 -6.00
C SER A 61 -1.85 -5.74 -7.41
N ARG A 62 -3.16 -5.54 -7.56
CA ARG A 62 -3.77 -5.26 -8.87
C ARG A 62 -3.22 -4.00 -9.51
N PHE A 63 -3.05 -2.93 -8.73
CA PHE A 63 -2.46 -1.69 -9.23
C PHE A 63 -1.02 -1.89 -9.72
N LEU A 64 -0.20 -2.60 -8.93
CA LEU A 64 1.19 -2.91 -9.28
C LEU A 64 1.30 -3.70 -10.59
N ASP A 65 0.43 -4.70 -10.78
CA ASP A 65 0.37 -5.52 -12.00
C ASP A 65 -0.06 -4.71 -13.23
N VAL A 66 -1.07 -3.83 -13.08
CA VAL A 66 -1.59 -3.00 -14.19
C VAL A 66 -0.57 -1.97 -14.65
N GLU A 67 0.18 -1.39 -13.71
CA GLU A 67 1.15 -0.33 -13.99
C GLU A 67 2.56 -0.87 -14.32
N ASP A 68 2.76 -2.19 -14.32
CA ASP A 68 4.03 -2.89 -14.60
C ASP A 68 5.20 -2.32 -13.76
N LEU A 69 4.97 -2.20 -12.44
CA LEU A 69 5.85 -1.44 -11.53
C LEU A 69 6.98 -2.28 -10.89
N ILE A 70 6.84 -3.60 -10.79
CA ILE A 70 7.77 -4.49 -10.07
C ILE A 70 7.88 -5.88 -10.69
#